data_AF-A0A838DFS9-F1
#
_entry.id   AF-A0A838DFS9-F1
#
_cell.length_a   1.000
_cell.length_b   1.000
_cell.length_c   1.000
_cell.angle_alpha   90.00
_cell.angle_beta   90.00
_cell.angle_gamma   90.00
#
_symmetry.space_group_name_H-M   'P 1'
#
loop_
_entity.id
_entity.type
_entity.pdbx_description
1 polymer ?
#
loop_
_entity_poly.entity_id
_entity_poly.type
_entity_poly.pdbx_seq_one_letter_code
_entity_poly.pdbx_strand_id
1 'polypeptide(L)'
;MNCEELSQLVPDLVDGTLSAELQAEAEAMLPQCPECLREVELARQIRAVLVALQSEHADLRIPAGFEARLLARVRAQHTGVELVDLSSRAFGLWLVELLNVIGALIGPGAASRTPGLQPGI
;
A
#
# COMPACT_ATOMS: atom_id res chain seq x y z
N MET A 1 7.53 -5.12 -28.63
CA MET A 1 7.39 -4.09 -27.58
C MET A 1 8.31 -4.34 -26.39
N ASN A 2 8.81 -3.31 -25.71
CA ASN A 2 9.57 -3.41 -24.46
C ASN A 2 8.68 -3.24 -23.21
N CYS A 3 9.20 -3.52 -22.00
CA CYS A 3 8.41 -3.44 -20.75
C CYS A 3 7.97 -2.00 -20.41
N GLU A 4 8.77 -1.00 -20.77
CA GLU A 4 8.47 0.41 -20.49
C GLU A 4 7.31 0.91 -21.37
N GLU A 5 7.33 0.57 -22.66
CA GLU A 5 6.25 0.77 -23.63
C GLU A 5 4.98 0.04 -23.18
N LEU A 6 5.10 -1.21 -22.71
CA LEU A 6 3.97 -1.96 -22.17
C LEU A 6 3.33 -1.26 -20.96
N SER A 7 4.14 -0.73 -20.03
CA SER A 7 3.64 -0.03 -18.83
C SER A 7 2.84 1.24 -19.14
N GLN A 8 3.18 1.92 -20.24
CA GLN A 8 2.49 3.12 -20.72
C GLN A 8 1.16 2.79 -21.38
N LEU A 9 1.04 1.59 -21.98
CA LEU A 9 -0.17 1.11 -22.65
C LEU A 9 -1.15 0.40 -21.70
N VAL A 10 -0.77 0.13 -20.45
CA VAL A 10 -1.65 -0.50 -19.44
C VAL A 10 -3.02 0.18 -19.29
N PRO A 11 -3.13 1.52 -19.20
CA PRO A 11 -4.44 2.18 -19.07
C PRO A 11 -5.33 1.89 -20.29
N ASP A 12 -4.79 2.09 -21.50
CA ASP A 12 -5.52 1.87 -22.75
C ASP A 12 -5.89 0.40 -22.97
N LEU A 13 -5.03 -0.53 -22.52
CA LEU A 13 -5.26 -1.97 -22.55
C LEU A 13 -6.44 -2.37 -21.64
N VAL A 14 -6.59 -1.72 -20.50
CA VAL A 14 -7.66 -2.01 -19.52
C VAL A 14 -8.96 -1.32 -19.91
N ASP A 15 -8.87 -0.13 -20.50
CA ASP A 15 -10.00 0.64 -21.00
C ASP A 15 -10.55 0.07 -22.32
N GLY A 16 -9.77 -0.77 -23.01
CA GLY A 16 -10.14 -1.40 -24.28
C GLY A 16 -10.09 -0.42 -25.46
N THR A 17 -9.27 0.62 -25.36
CA THR A 17 -9.13 1.69 -26.35
C THR A 17 -8.02 1.40 -27.37
N LEU A 18 -7.19 0.37 -27.13
CA LEU A 18 -6.15 -0.07 -28.05
C LEU A 18 -6.71 -0.70 -29.33
N SER A 19 -5.95 -0.59 -30.43
CA SER A 19 -6.25 -1.36 -31.63
C SER A 19 -6.05 -2.86 -31.37
N ALA A 20 -6.80 -3.70 -32.08
CA ALA A 20 -6.73 -5.17 -31.91
C ALA A 20 -5.32 -5.72 -32.12
N GLU A 21 -4.54 -5.09 -32.99
CA GLU A 21 -3.14 -5.44 -33.29
C GLU A 21 -2.22 -5.15 -32.09
N LEU A 22 -2.33 -3.94 -31.50
CA LEU A 22 -1.57 -3.54 -30.32
C LEU A 22 -1.96 -4.34 -29.08
N GLN A 23 -3.25 -4.65 -28.95
CA GLN A 23 -3.75 -5.48 -27.86
C GLN A 23 -3.13 -6.88 -27.90
N ALA A 24 -3.11 -7.52 -29.07
CA ALA A 24 -2.52 -8.85 -29.23
C ALA A 24 -1.01 -8.84 -28.94
N GLU A 25 -0.29 -7.81 -29.36
CA GLU A 25 1.14 -7.67 -29.07
C GLU A 25 1.39 -7.45 -27.56
N ALA A 26 0.59 -6.61 -26.91
CA ALA A 26 0.67 -6.37 -25.47
C ALA A 26 0.37 -7.66 -24.67
N GLU A 27 -0.68 -8.38 -25.02
CA GLU A 27 -1.07 -9.64 -24.35
C GLU A 27 -0.02 -10.73 -24.51
N ALA A 28 0.66 -10.82 -25.66
CA ALA A 28 1.77 -11.75 -25.87
C ALA A 28 3.02 -11.42 -25.03
N MET A 29 3.20 -10.15 -24.65
CA MET A 29 4.32 -9.66 -23.86
C MET A 29 4.07 -9.71 -22.35
N LEU A 30 2.81 -9.67 -21.88
CA LEU A 30 2.47 -9.72 -20.46
C LEU A 30 3.11 -10.88 -19.67
N PRO A 31 3.18 -12.13 -20.18
CA PRO A 31 3.80 -13.24 -19.45
C PRO A 31 5.30 -13.04 -19.22
N GLN A 32 5.95 -12.22 -20.05
CA GLN A 32 7.38 -11.96 -20.01
C GLN A 32 7.74 -10.85 -19.01
N CYS A 33 6.74 -10.12 -18.48
CA CYS A 33 6.94 -9.05 -17.51
C CYS A 33 5.95 -9.17 -16.33
N PRO A 34 6.36 -9.77 -15.19
CA PRO A 34 5.48 -9.95 -14.04
C PRO A 34 5.01 -8.63 -13.41
N GLU A 35 5.82 -7.58 -13.48
CA GLU A 35 5.44 -6.23 -12.99
C GLU A 35 4.31 -5.64 -13.83
N CYS A 36 4.41 -5.67 -15.16
CA CYS A 36 3.34 -5.21 -16.04
C CYS A 36 2.05 -6.02 -15.84
N LEU A 37 2.17 -7.33 -15.61
CA LEU A 37 1.02 -8.19 -15.32
C LEU A 37 0.31 -7.76 -14.02
N ARG A 38 1.06 -7.45 -12.96
CA ARG A 38 0.50 -6.91 -11.71
C ARG A 38 -0.20 -5.56 -11.93
N GLU A 39 0.39 -4.69 -12.74
CA GLU A 39 -0.21 -3.38 -13.02
C GLU A 39 -1.53 -3.48 -13.80
N VAL A 40 -1.59 -4.35 -14.81
CA VAL A 40 -2.83 -4.62 -15.56
C VAL A 40 -3.92 -5.16 -14.64
N GLU A 41 -3.55 -6.08 -13.75
CA GLU A 41 -4.51 -6.66 -12.81
C GLU A 41 -5.04 -5.61 -11.82
N LEU A 42 -4.15 -4.77 -11.28
CA LEU A 42 -4.54 -3.66 -10.41
C LEU A 42 -5.49 -2.68 -11.12
N ALA A 43 -5.18 -2.32 -12.37
CA ALA A 43 -6.02 -1.43 -13.17
C ALA A 43 -7.40 -2.04 -13.45
N ARG A 44 -7.47 -3.36 -13.74
CA ARG A 44 -8.76 -4.07 -13.90
C ARG A 44 -9.59 -4.06 -12.63
N GLN A 45 -8.97 -4.27 -11.46
CA GLN A 45 -9.66 -4.21 -10.17
C GLN A 45 -10.24 -2.82 -9.89
N ILE A 46 -9.44 -1.77 -10.14
CA ILE A 46 -9.91 -0.39 -10.01
C ILE A 46 -11.13 -0.15 -10.91
N ARG A 47 -11.06 -0.55 -12.18
CA ARG A 47 -12.17 -0.41 -13.13
C ARG A 47 -13.42 -1.18 -12.67
N ALA A 48 -13.25 -2.41 -12.18
CA ALA A 48 -14.37 -3.20 -11.66
C ALA A 48 -15.06 -2.52 -10.46
N VAL A 49 -14.28 -1.94 -9.55
CA VAL A 49 -14.79 -1.17 -8.40
C VAL A 49 -15.56 0.08 -8.87
N LEU A 50 -15.02 0.82 -9.85
CA LEU A 50 -15.68 2.02 -10.35
C LEU A 50 -16.95 1.72 -11.13
N VAL A 51 -17.00 0.61 -11.87
CA VAL A 51 -18.23 0.13 -12.52
C VAL A 51 -19.27 -0.29 -11.47
N ALA A 52 -18.86 -1.02 -10.43
CA ALA A 52 -19.75 -1.40 -9.33
C ALA A 52 -20.32 -0.17 -8.61
N LEU A 53 -19.47 0.80 -8.26
CA LEU A 53 -19.89 2.06 -7.62
C LEU A 53 -20.86 2.86 -8.49
N GLN A 54 -20.63 2.95 -9.80
CA GLN A 54 -21.55 3.62 -10.72
C GLN A 54 -22.88 2.87 -10.84
N SER A 55 -22.86 1.54 -10.77
CA SER A 55 -24.08 0.73 -10.81
C SER A 55 -24.92 0.88 -9.53
N GLU A 56 -24.28 1.03 -8.38
CA GLU A 56 -24.93 1.24 -7.07
C GLU A 56 -25.39 2.70 -6.89
N HIS A 57 -24.69 3.65 -7.52
CA HIS A 57 -24.94 5.07 -7.40
C HIS A 57 -25.07 5.72 -8.78
N ALA A 58 -26.28 5.70 -9.34
CA ALA A 58 -26.58 6.25 -10.67
C ALA A 58 -26.28 7.76 -10.83
N ASP A 59 -26.25 8.50 -9.72
CA ASP A 59 -25.94 9.94 -9.71
C ASP A 59 -24.42 10.21 -9.64
N LEU A 60 -23.60 9.18 -9.41
CA LEU A 60 -22.17 9.29 -9.28
C LEU A 60 -21.52 9.48 -10.66
N ARG A 61 -21.23 10.73 -11.01
CA ARG A 61 -20.50 11.03 -12.25
C ARG A 61 -19.00 10.98 -12.01
N ILE A 62 -18.35 9.99 -12.62
CA ILE A 62 -16.89 9.89 -12.62
C ILE A 62 -16.32 10.90 -13.63
N PRO A 63 -15.46 11.84 -13.21
CA PRO A 63 -14.83 12.78 -14.12
C PRO A 63 -13.90 12.07 -15.11
N ALA A 64 -13.79 12.59 -16.34
CA ALA A 64 -12.84 12.06 -17.31
C ALA A 64 -11.41 11.98 -16.75
N GLY A 65 -10.73 10.87 -17.03
CA GLY A 65 -9.37 10.60 -16.56
C GLY A 65 -9.24 10.34 -15.05
N PHE A 66 -10.33 10.16 -14.31
CA PHE A 66 -10.26 9.79 -12.88
C PHE A 66 -9.58 8.43 -12.68
N GLU A 67 -9.85 7.45 -13.54
CA GLU A 67 -9.20 6.13 -13.54
C GLU A 67 -7.69 6.24 -13.69
N ALA A 68 -7.20 6.97 -14.70
CA ALA A 68 -5.78 7.20 -14.91
C ALA A 68 -5.12 7.91 -13.71
N ARG A 69 -5.79 8.91 -13.11
CA ARG A 69 -5.29 9.59 -11.91
C ARG A 69 -5.25 8.66 -10.70
N LEU A 70 -6.28 7.83 -10.52
CA LEU A 70 -6.35 6.86 -9.44
C LEU A 70 -5.25 5.81 -9.59
N LEU A 71 -5.10 5.23 -10.78
CA LEU A 71 -4.05 4.27 -11.10
C LEU A 71 -2.65 4.86 -10.87
N ALA A 72 -2.39 6.09 -11.33
CA ALA A 72 -1.13 6.79 -11.07
C ALA A 72 -0.88 7.02 -9.57
N ARG A 73 -1.94 7.33 -8.80
CA ARG A 73 -1.86 7.47 -7.34
C ARG A 73 -1.54 6.15 -6.65
N VAL A 74 -2.16 5.05 -7.08
CA VAL A 74 -1.90 3.71 -6.51
C VAL A 74 -0.49 3.25 -6.84
N ARG A 75 0.00 3.46 -8.07
CA ARG A 75 1.40 3.22 -8.43
C ARG A 75 2.36 3.98 -7.51
N ALA A 76 2.14 5.28 -7.32
CA ALA A 76 2.98 6.12 -6.47
C ALA A 76 2.95 5.69 -4.98
N GLN A 77 1.82 5.19 -4.49
CA GLN A 77 1.71 4.67 -3.12
C GLN A 77 2.44 3.33 -2.97
N HIS A 78 2.36 2.41 -3.93
CA HIS A 78 3.11 1.14 -3.85
C HIS A 78 4.63 1.36 -3.78
N THR A 79 5.16 2.40 -4.41
CA THR A 79 6.58 2.78 -4.27
C THR A 79 6.88 3.46 -2.93
N GLY A 80 5.93 4.23 -2.38
CA GLY A 80 6.09 4.95 -1.12
C GLY A 80 5.89 4.09 0.14
N VAL A 81 5.07 3.04 0.09
CA VAL A 81 4.77 2.19 1.25
C VAL A 81 6.00 1.40 1.66
N GLU A 82 6.88 0.99 0.74
CA GLU A 82 8.16 0.36 1.13
C GLU A 82 9.10 1.34 1.86
N LEU A 83 9.21 2.59 1.42
CA LEU A 83 10.02 3.61 2.11
C LEU A 83 9.41 4.00 3.46
N VAL A 84 8.09 4.08 3.56
CA VAL A 84 7.39 4.38 4.81
C VAL A 84 7.45 3.19 5.77
N ASP A 85 7.35 1.95 5.29
CA ASP A 85 7.50 0.73 6.11
C ASP A 85 8.94 0.61 6.65
N LEU A 86 9.97 0.90 5.84
CA LEU A 86 11.36 1.01 6.29
C LEU A 86 11.53 2.10 7.36
N SER A 87 10.97 3.29 7.15
CA SER A 87 11.07 4.40 8.11
C SER A 87 10.28 4.16 9.40
N SER A 88 9.11 3.52 9.33
CA SER A 88 8.21 3.29 10.46
C SER A 88 8.67 2.12 11.34
N ARG A 89 9.28 1.07 10.76
CA ARG A 89 9.94 0.01 11.52
C ARG A 89 11.18 0.54 12.25
N ALA A 90 12.00 1.36 11.56
CA ALA A 90 13.16 2.00 12.19
C ALA A 90 12.73 2.97 13.30
N PHE A 91 11.67 3.76 13.07
CA PHE A 91 11.09 4.65 14.07
C PHE A 91 10.48 3.89 15.26
N GLY A 92 9.81 2.77 15.02
CA GLY A 92 9.24 1.92 16.07
C GLY A 92 10.29 1.32 17.00
N LEU A 93 11.40 0.82 16.44
CA LEU A 93 12.54 0.33 17.24
C LEU A 93 13.16 1.45 18.08
N TRP A 94 13.33 2.63 17.49
CA TRP A 94 13.86 3.80 18.20
C TRP A 94 12.92 4.28 19.33
N LEU A 95 11.61 4.26 19.11
CA LEU A 95 10.61 4.68 20.10
C LEU A 95 10.53 3.71 21.30
N VAL A 96 10.63 2.41 21.07
CA VAL A 96 10.67 1.40 22.14
C VAL A 96 11.91 1.58 23.01
N GLU A 97 13.07 1.80 22.39
CA GLU A 97 14.32 2.02 23.11
C GLU A 97 14.27 3.31 23.95
N LEU A 98 13.70 4.38 23.39
CA LEU A 98 13.48 5.63 24.10
C LEU A 98 12.58 5.44 25.34
N LEU A 99 11.49 4.67 25.21
CA LEU A 99 10.58 4.38 26.32
C LEU A 99 11.26 3.51 27.40
N ASN A 100 12.10 2.55 27.02
CA ASN A 100 12.88 1.75 27.97
C ASN A 100 13.87 2.61 28.77
N VAL A 101 14.58 3.53 28.11
CA VAL A 101 15.51 4.46 28.77
C VAL A 101 14.78 5.40 29.73
N ILE A 102 13.64 5.95 29.30
CA ILE A 102 12.80 6.81 30.16
C ILE A 102 12.24 6.01 31.34
N GLY A 103 11.78 4.78 31.13
CA GLY A 103 11.30 3.90 32.19
C GLY A 103 12.38 3.54 33.21
N ALA A 104 13.62 3.31 32.75
CA ALA A 104 14.77 3.07 33.63
C ALA A 104 15.17 4.32 34.44
N LEU A 105 14.98 5.53 33.89
CA LEU A 105 15.24 6.79 34.59
C LEU A 105 14.15 7.13 35.62
N ILE A 106 12.92 6.69 35.41
CA ILE A 106 11.78 6.93 36.33
C ILE A 106 11.70 5.86 37.43
N GLY A 107 12.40 4.72 37.30
CA GLY A 107 12.40 3.65 38.29
C GLY A 107 13.73 3.42 39.01
N PRO A 108 13.83 3.88 40.27
CA PRO A 108 14.37 3.03 41.33
C PRO A 108 13.42 3.09 42.54
N GLY A 109 12.53 2.10 42.68
CA GLY A 109 11.52 2.13 43.74
C GLY A 109 11.01 0.79 44.27
N ALA A 110 11.54 -0.35 43.83
CA ALA A 110 11.18 -1.67 44.37
C ALA A 110 12.30 -2.25 45.24
N ALA A 111 12.97 -1.42 46.02
CA ALA A 111 13.92 -1.86 47.04
C ALA A 111 13.52 -1.27 48.39
N SER A 112 12.60 -1.94 49.09
CA SER A 112 12.60 -2.12 50.56
C SER A 112 11.22 -2.55 51.06
N ARG A 113 11.04 -3.85 51.35
CA ARG A 113 10.13 -4.29 52.42
C ARG A 113 10.49 -5.70 52.92
N THR A 114 11.48 -5.72 53.79
CA THR A 114 11.61 -6.63 54.94
C THR A 114 12.31 -5.81 56.02
N PRO A 115 12.02 -5.91 57.34
CA PRO A 115 11.50 -7.09 58.06
C PRO A 115 10.41 -6.81 59.15
N GLY A 116 9.76 -7.89 59.61
CA GLY A 116 9.25 -8.18 60.98
C GLY A 116 8.53 -7.13 61.85
N LEU A 117 7.35 -7.49 62.40
CA LEU A 117 7.10 -7.61 63.85
C LEU A 117 5.65 -8.06 64.15
N GLN A 118 5.50 -9.07 65.01
CA GLN A 118 4.30 -9.34 65.85
C GLN A 118 4.04 -8.14 66.79
N PRO A 119 2.80 -7.87 67.28
CA PRO A 119 2.15 -8.61 68.40
C PRO A 119 0.63 -8.81 68.15
N GLY A 120 -0.18 -9.65 68.81
CA GLY A 120 -0.24 -10.10 70.21
C GLY A 120 -1.42 -9.40 70.92
N ILE A 121 -2.60 -10.04 71.01
CA ILE A 121 -3.50 -10.15 72.19
C ILE A 121 -4.35 -11.42 72.01
#